data_AF-A0ABD1X327-F1
#
_entry.id   AF-A0ABD1X327-F1
#
_cell.length_a   1.000
_cell.length_b   1.000
_cell.length_c   1.000
_cell.angle_alpha   90.00
_cell.angle_beta   90.00
_cell.angle_gamma   90.00
#
_symmetry.space_group_name_H-M   'P 1'
#
loop_
_entity.id
_entity.type
_entity.pdbx_description
1 polymer ?
#
loop_
_entity_poly.entity_id
_entity_poly.type
_entity_poly.pdbx_seq_one_letter_code
_entity_poly.pdbx_strand_id
1 'polypeptide(L)'
;MQILHFGIKLHNILLDKNFNPKISDFGLAKLYSRDDSVVTLTAARGTMGYMAPELFYKNIGRVSHKADIYSFGMLPMEMAERRKTLNPFADSLSQIYFPSWIYDQFNEGKDLEIRDATEEVTKMTKKMTVIALWCIQMNPVDRPSMNIVLEMLEGDSDLVLMSPKPFLVRFEKNKDDEISTSPT
;
A
#
# COMPACT_ATOMS: atom_id res chain seq x y z
N MET A 1 -9.35 -15.49 -19.52
CA MET A 1 -9.57 -15.45 -18.06
C MET A 1 -8.41 -14.77 -17.36
N GLN A 2 -8.67 -14.19 -16.19
CA GLN A 2 -7.70 -13.66 -15.23
C GLN A 2 -8.02 -14.19 -13.83
N ILE A 3 -7.02 -14.22 -12.95
CA ILE A 3 -7.15 -14.67 -11.56
C ILE A 3 -6.93 -13.45 -10.65
N LEU A 4 -7.88 -13.15 -9.78
CA LEU A 4 -7.68 -12.28 -8.62
C LEU A 4 -7.37 -13.13 -7.41
N HIS A 5 -6.34 -12.79 -6.67
CA HIS A 5 -5.90 -13.57 -5.52
C HIS A 5 -6.65 -13.18 -4.23
N PHE A 6 -6.83 -11.87 -3.99
CA PHE A 6 -7.44 -11.30 -2.76
C PHE A 6 -6.78 -11.69 -1.44
N GLY A 7 -5.62 -12.34 -1.50
CA GLY A 7 -4.92 -12.95 -0.36
C GLY A 7 -3.42 -12.67 -0.39
N ILE A 8 -3.00 -11.62 -1.10
CA ILE A 8 -1.60 -11.19 -1.12
C ILE A 8 -1.29 -10.55 0.23
N LYS A 9 -0.40 -11.19 0.98
CA LYS A 9 0.11 -10.75 2.30
C LYS A 9 1.39 -11.47 2.64
N LEU A 10 2.16 -10.96 3.59
CA LEU A 10 3.50 -11.45 3.86
C LEU A 10 3.50 -12.93 4.24
N HIS A 11 2.51 -13.35 5.03
CA HIS A 11 2.30 -14.75 5.45
C HIS A 11 2.03 -15.71 4.29
N ASN A 12 1.56 -15.21 3.14
CA ASN A 12 1.23 -16.02 1.97
C ASN A 12 2.35 -16.00 0.92
N ILE A 13 3.47 -15.32 1.19
CA ILE A 13 4.69 -15.37 0.38
C ILE A 13 5.64 -16.38 1.02
N LEU A 14 5.71 -17.57 0.43
CA LEU A 14 6.61 -18.63 0.87
C LEU A 14 7.98 -18.46 0.21
N LEU A 15 9.02 -19.01 0.83
CA LEU A 15 10.38 -19.02 0.29
C LEU A 15 10.79 -20.47 0.03
N ASP A 16 11.33 -20.74 -1.16
CA ASP A 16 11.96 -22.03 -1.43
C ASP A 16 13.39 -22.11 -0.86
N LYS A 17 14.08 -23.25 -1.07
CA LYS A 17 15.44 -23.49 -0.58
C LYS A 17 16.48 -22.47 -1.06
N ASN A 18 16.19 -21.74 -2.14
CA ASN A 18 17.07 -20.73 -2.71
C ASN A 18 16.58 -19.30 -2.36
N PHE A 19 15.65 -19.16 -1.41
CA PHE A 19 15.01 -17.91 -1.04
C PHE A 19 14.22 -17.23 -2.18
N ASN A 20 13.76 -18.00 -3.19
CA ASN A 20 12.87 -17.43 -4.20
C ASN A 20 11.44 -17.32 -3.64
N PRO A 21 10.79 -16.15 -3.77
CA PRO A 21 9.42 -15.96 -3.30
C PRO A 21 8.41 -16.72 -4.16
N LYS A 22 7.42 -17.36 -3.51
CA LYS A 22 6.30 -18.06 -4.15
C LYS A 22 4.99 -17.64 -3.48
N ILE A 23 4.05 -17.17 -4.30
CA ILE A 23 2.70 -16.83 -3.85
C ILE A 23 1.94 -18.12 -3.54
N SER A 24 1.26 -18.16 -2.40
CA SER A 24 0.48 -19.29 -1.91
C SER A 24 -0.92 -18.86 -1.44
N ASP A 25 -1.75 -19.83 -1.06
CA ASP A 25 -3.10 -19.63 -0.51
C ASP A 25 -4.08 -18.93 -1.47
N PHE A 26 -4.53 -19.68 -2.47
CA PHE A 26 -5.57 -19.28 -3.42
C PHE A 26 -6.99 -19.50 -2.89
N GLY A 27 -7.19 -19.69 -1.57
CA GLY A 27 -8.52 -19.98 -0.99
C GLY A 27 -9.54 -18.86 -1.20
N LEU A 28 -9.07 -17.62 -1.36
CA LEU A 28 -9.90 -16.45 -1.66
C LEU A 28 -10.01 -16.15 -3.16
N ALA A 29 -9.22 -16.82 -3.99
CA ALA A 29 -9.02 -16.45 -5.38
C ALA A 29 -10.28 -16.59 -6.23
N LYS A 30 -10.38 -15.77 -7.28
CA LYS A 30 -11.52 -15.74 -8.19
C LYS A 30 -11.05 -15.65 -9.64
N LEU A 31 -11.70 -16.47 -10.48
CA LEU A 31 -11.60 -16.37 -11.92
C LEU A 31 -12.61 -15.35 -12.44
N TYR A 32 -12.21 -14.55 -13.41
CA TYR A 32 -13.11 -13.65 -14.13
C TYR A 32 -12.73 -13.56 -15.62
N SER A 33 -13.70 -13.15 -16.44
CA SER A 33 -13.47 -12.97 -17.88
C SER A 33 -12.53 -11.80 -18.13
N ARG A 34 -11.73 -11.85 -19.20
CA ARG A 34 -10.91 -10.70 -19.59
C ARG A 34 -11.77 -9.53 -20.08
N ASP A 35 -12.97 -9.84 -20.55
CA ASP A 35 -13.93 -8.86 -21.07
C ASP A 35 -14.67 -8.12 -19.93
N ASP A 36 -14.65 -8.69 -18.73
CA ASP A 36 -15.20 -8.09 -17.53
C ASP A 36 -14.09 -7.36 -16.75
N SER A 37 -14.10 -6.03 -16.79
CA SER A 37 -13.17 -5.22 -16.00
C SER A 37 -13.52 -5.17 -14.50
N VAL A 38 -14.64 -5.79 -14.10
CA VAL A 38 -15.28 -5.65 -12.79
C VAL A 38 -15.70 -7.00 -12.25
N VAL A 39 -15.35 -7.27 -10.99
CA VAL A 39 -15.77 -8.47 -10.27
C VAL A 39 -16.85 -8.13 -9.25
N THR A 40 -18.02 -8.75 -9.38
CA THR A 40 -19.07 -8.67 -8.36
C THR A 40 -18.74 -9.60 -7.20
N LEU A 41 -18.42 -9.04 -6.04
CA LEU A 41 -18.20 -9.79 -4.81
C LEU A 41 -19.46 -9.79 -3.93
N THR A 42 -19.83 -10.97 -3.43
CA THR A 42 -20.97 -11.14 -2.50
C THR A 42 -20.65 -10.76 -1.06
N ALA A 43 -19.37 -10.73 -0.71
CA ALA A 43 -18.86 -10.29 0.58
C ALA A 43 -17.42 -9.76 0.43
N ALA A 44 -17.00 -8.86 1.32
CA ALA A 44 -15.62 -8.41 1.38
C ALA A 44 -14.69 -9.62 1.67
N ARG A 45 -13.59 -9.73 0.94
CA ARG A 45 -12.61 -10.83 1.05
C ARG A 45 -11.21 -10.26 1.16
N GLY A 46 -10.43 -10.81 2.08
CA GLY A 46 -9.01 -10.49 2.24
C GLY A 46 -8.59 -10.44 3.70
N THR A 47 -7.36 -10.00 3.94
CA THR A 47 -6.82 -9.80 5.28
C THR A 47 -6.78 -8.31 5.58
N MET A 48 -7.32 -7.91 6.74
CA MET A 48 -7.28 -6.52 7.22
C MET A 48 -5.84 -6.00 7.19
N GLY A 49 -5.62 -4.81 6.63
CA GLY A 49 -4.29 -4.23 6.39
C GLY A 49 -3.69 -4.47 5.02
N TYR A 50 -4.25 -5.37 4.22
CA TYR A 50 -3.88 -5.54 2.81
C TYR A 50 -5.06 -5.33 1.87
N MET A 51 -6.27 -5.20 2.41
CA MET A 51 -7.48 -5.03 1.63
C MET A 51 -7.57 -3.62 1.05
N ALA A 52 -7.75 -3.57 -0.26
CA ALA A 52 -8.00 -2.34 -0.98
C ALA A 52 -9.32 -1.69 -0.53
N PRO A 53 -9.38 -0.35 -0.44
CA PRO A 53 -10.53 0.37 0.11
C PRO A 53 -11.84 0.13 -0.65
N GLU A 54 -11.78 -0.08 -1.97
CA GLU A 54 -12.95 -0.37 -2.81
C GLU A 54 -13.63 -1.71 -2.49
N LEU A 55 -12.99 -2.60 -1.71
CA LEU A 55 -13.62 -3.84 -1.23
C LEU A 55 -14.67 -3.58 -0.14
N PHE A 56 -14.59 -2.43 0.55
CA PHE A 56 -15.52 -2.04 1.60
C PHE A 56 -16.38 -0.84 1.19
N TYR A 57 -15.80 0.09 0.44
CA TYR A 57 -16.42 1.36 0.07
C TYR A 57 -16.74 1.39 -1.41
N LYS A 58 -17.99 1.06 -1.76
CA LYS A 58 -18.47 0.98 -3.16
C LYS A 58 -18.38 2.30 -3.94
N ASN A 59 -18.26 3.43 -3.24
CA ASN A 59 -18.09 4.77 -3.83
C ASN A 59 -16.64 5.07 -4.27
N ILE A 60 -15.65 4.31 -3.80
CA ILE A 60 -14.24 4.53 -4.13
C ILE A 60 -13.88 3.93 -5.50
N GLY A 61 -14.54 2.86 -5.90
CA GLY A 61 -14.30 2.23 -7.19
C GLY A 61 -14.93 0.84 -7.30
N ARG A 62 -14.73 0.22 -8.46
CA ARG A 62 -15.15 -1.15 -8.71
C ARG A 62 -13.98 -2.11 -8.46
N VAL A 63 -14.30 -3.29 -7.93
CA VAL A 63 -13.29 -4.32 -7.65
C VAL A 63 -12.74 -4.88 -8.95
N SER A 64 -11.41 -4.90 -9.06
CA SER A 64 -10.65 -5.39 -10.21
C SER A 64 -9.27 -5.89 -9.76
N HIS A 65 -8.39 -6.23 -10.71
CA HIS A 65 -6.98 -6.55 -10.43
C HIS A 65 -6.23 -5.47 -9.65
N LYS A 66 -6.70 -4.21 -9.66
CA LYS A 66 -6.15 -3.13 -8.84
C LYS A 66 -6.22 -3.40 -7.33
N ALA A 67 -7.12 -4.28 -6.88
CA ALA A 67 -7.19 -4.69 -5.48
C ALA A 67 -5.94 -5.48 -5.06
N ASP A 68 -5.47 -6.40 -5.91
CA ASP A 68 -4.25 -7.16 -5.66
C ASP A 68 -2.99 -6.28 -5.74
N ILE A 69 -3.01 -5.23 -6.57
CA ILE A 69 -1.92 -4.23 -6.63
C ILE A 69 -1.82 -3.46 -5.31
N TYR A 70 -2.96 -3.07 -4.73
CA TYR A 70 -2.99 -2.44 -3.41
C TYR A 70 -2.41 -3.37 -2.35
N SER A 71 -2.85 -4.64 -2.31
CA SER A 71 -2.32 -5.65 -1.39
C SER A 71 -0.82 -5.86 -1.58
N PHE A 72 -0.34 -5.86 -2.83
CA PHE A 72 1.09 -5.88 -3.15
C PHE A 72 1.81 -4.67 -2.56
N GLY A 73 1.27 -3.45 -2.68
CA GLY A 73 1.88 -2.24 -2.09
C GLY A 73 1.97 -2.27 -0.57
N MET A 74 1.03 -2.94 0.10
CA MET A 74 1.08 -3.10 1.57
C MET A 74 2.20 -4.06 2.03
N LEU A 75 2.68 -4.97 1.19
CA LEU A 75 3.82 -5.86 1.51
C LEU A 75 5.12 -5.10 1.83
N PRO A 76 5.71 -4.32 0.92
CA PRO A 76 6.91 -3.54 1.19
C PRO A 76 6.68 -2.47 2.27
N MET A 77 5.45 -1.97 2.47
CA MET A 77 5.13 -1.09 3.59
C MET A 77 5.33 -1.79 4.94
N GLU A 78 4.75 -2.97 5.10
CA GLU A 78 4.91 -3.75 6.31
C GLU A 78 6.37 -4.18 6.52
N MET A 79 7.09 -4.53 5.45
CA MET A 79 8.53 -4.83 5.54
C MET A 79 9.35 -3.63 6.00
N ALA A 80 9.07 -2.43 5.48
CA ALA A 80 9.74 -1.19 5.85
C ALA A 80 9.43 -0.81 7.30
N GLU A 81 8.18 -0.98 7.74
CA GLU A 81 7.77 -0.74 9.13
C GLU A 81 8.52 -1.66 10.10
N ARG A 82 8.52 -2.98 9.84
CA ARG A 82 9.20 -3.98 10.68
C ARG A 82 10.72 -3.78 10.76
N ARG A 83 11.34 -3.19 9.74
CA ARG A 83 12.77 -2.84 9.76
C ARG A 83 13.06 -1.56 10.55
N LYS A 84 12.09 -0.64 10.63
CA LYS A 84 12.20 0.60 11.40
C LYS A 84 11.99 0.36 12.90
N THR A 85 11.08 -0.54 13.28
CA THR A 85 10.68 -0.78 14.68
C THR A 85 11.06 -2.18 15.15
N LEU A 86 12.10 -2.31 15.99
CA LEU A 86 12.29 -3.52 16.83
C LEU A 86 11.30 -3.56 18.01
N ASN A 87 10.13 -2.91 17.90
CA ASN A 87 9.07 -3.06 18.87
C ASN A 87 8.00 -4.00 18.30
N PRO A 88 8.04 -5.30 18.63
CA PRO A 88 7.07 -6.29 18.17
C PRO A 88 5.64 -6.06 18.70
N PHE A 89 5.38 -4.94 19.40
CA PHE A 89 4.10 -4.59 20.04
C PHE A 89 3.54 -3.23 19.59
N ALA A 90 3.92 -2.68 18.43
CA ALA A 90 3.25 -1.50 17.88
C ALA A 90 1.86 -1.87 17.34
N ASP A 91 0.90 -2.02 18.26
CA ASP A 91 -0.45 -2.49 18.00
C ASP A 91 -1.24 -1.57 17.04
N SER A 92 -1.79 -2.21 16.00
CA SER A 92 -3.08 -1.97 15.35
C SER A 92 -3.43 -0.58 14.75
N LEU A 93 -2.64 0.48 14.94
CA LEU A 93 -2.89 1.81 14.35
C LEU A 93 -2.02 2.10 13.10
N SER A 94 -1.17 1.16 12.70
CA SER A 94 -0.12 1.34 11.70
C SER A 94 -0.59 1.47 10.25
N GLN A 95 -1.76 0.94 9.89
CA GLN A 95 -2.11 0.72 8.48
C GLN A 95 -2.37 2.01 7.69
N ILE A 96 -2.94 3.04 8.34
CA ILE A 96 -3.12 4.38 7.72
C ILE A 96 -1.97 5.29 8.12
N TYR A 97 -1.52 5.18 9.38
CA TYR A 97 -0.53 6.10 9.94
C TYR A 97 0.85 5.91 9.30
N PHE A 98 1.33 4.67 9.16
CA PHE A 98 2.67 4.43 8.64
C PHE A 98 2.83 4.88 7.18
N PRO A 99 1.93 4.52 6.24
CA PRO A 99 2.00 5.04 4.88
C PRO A 99 1.90 6.57 4.75
N SER A 100 1.07 7.23 5.56
CA SER A 100 0.99 8.69 5.55
C SER A 100 2.25 9.32 6.14
N TRP A 101 2.74 8.79 7.26
CA TRP A 101 3.94 9.28 7.93
C TRP A 101 5.17 9.15 7.04
N ILE A 102 5.33 7.99 6.38
CA ILE A 102 6.50 7.75 5.52
C ILE A 102 6.49 8.64 4.28
N TYR A 103 5.30 8.87 3.72
CA TYR A 103 5.12 9.84 2.64
C TYR A 103 5.64 11.23 3.07
N ASP A 104 5.20 11.69 4.24
CA ASP A 104 5.57 13.02 4.74
C ASP A 104 7.09 13.13 4.97
N GLN A 105 7.75 12.08 5.47
CA GLN A 105 9.21 12.06 5.59
C GLN A 105 9.91 12.22 4.23
N PHE A 106 9.50 11.43 3.23
CA PHE A 106 10.13 11.48 1.90
C PHE A 106 9.83 12.79 1.16
N ASN A 107 8.63 13.33 1.32
CA ASN A 107 8.27 14.62 0.75
C ASN A 107 9.08 15.78 1.35
N GLU A 108 9.49 15.67 2.61
CA GLU A 108 10.42 16.60 3.27
C GLU A 108 11.90 16.35 2.92
N GLY A 109 12.19 15.40 2.04
CA GLY A 109 13.56 15.06 1.62
C GLY A 109 14.33 14.23 2.66
N LYS A 110 13.66 13.69 3.68
CA LYS A 110 14.28 12.81 4.68
C LYS A 110 14.38 11.38 4.16
N ASP A 111 15.41 10.68 4.60
CA ASP A 111 15.58 9.25 4.34
C ASP A 111 15.06 8.39 5.49
N LEU A 112 14.79 7.12 5.18
CA LEU A 112 14.55 6.11 6.20
C LEU A 112 15.85 5.76 6.89
N GLU A 113 15.95 6.05 8.19
CA GLU A 113 17.02 5.48 9.01
C GLU A 113 16.77 3.98 9.19
N ILE A 114 17.51 3.16 8.44
CA ILE A 114 17.51 1.71 8.56
C ILE A 114 18.80 1.33 9.30
N ARG A 115 18.66 0.71 10.47
CA ARG A 115 19.81 0.25 11.24
C ARG A 115 20.60 -0.80 10.47
N ASP A 116 21.93 -0.70 10.52
CA ASP A 116 22.88 -1.67 9.96
C ASP A 116 22.70 -1.94 8.45
N ALA A 117 22.10 -1.00 7.71
CA ALA A 117 21.91 -1.11 6.27
C ALA A 117 23.06 -0.47 5.49
N THR A 118 23.48 -1.12 4.40
CA THR A 118 24.37 -0.52 3.41
C THR A 118 23.64 0.57 2.63
N GLU A 119 24.38 1.47 2.00
CA GLU A 119 23.81 2.52 1.14
C GLU A 119 22.92 1.93 0.03
N GLU A 120 23.33 0.82 -0.57
CA GLU A 120 22.55 0.09 -1.57
C GLU A 120 21.21 -0.42 -1.01
N VAL A 121 21.21 -0.99 0.20
CA VAL A 121 19.99 -1.47 0.85
C VAL A 121 19.07 -0.30 1.20
N THR A 122 19.61 0.84 1.61
CA THR A 122 18.84 2.06 1.90
C THR A 122 18.21 2.62 0.61
N LYS A 123 18.99 2.73 -0.48
CA LYS A 123 18.49 3.17 -1.80
C LYS A 123 17.39 2.25 -2.31
N MET A 124 17.59 0.93 -2.24
CA MET A 124 16.60 -0.07 -2.63
C MET A 124 15.33 0.02 -1.76
N THR A 125 15.47 0.18 -0.44
CA THR A 125 14.32 0.29 0.46
C THR A 125 13.51 1.54 0.14
N LYS A 126 14.17 2.69 -0.04
CA LYS A 126 13.52 3.94 -0.46
C LYS A 126 12.74 3.75 -1.76
N LYS A 127 13.39 3.16 -2.77
CA LYS A 127 12.75 2.84 -4.06
C LYS A 127 11.51 1.97 -3.89
N MET A 128 11.63 0.86 -3.15
CA MET A 128 10.52 -0.06 -2.86
C MET A 128 9.36 0.64 -2.15
N THR A 129 9.66 1.50 -1.17
CA THR A 129 8.65 2.27 -0.44
C THR A 129 7.94 3.30 -1.33
N VAL A 130 8.65 3.97 -2.24
CA VAL A 130 8.00 4.89 -3.20
C VAL A 130 7.08 4.14 -4.15
N ILE A 131 7.52 3.00 -4.70
CA ILE A 131 6.68 2.13 -5.55
C ILE A 131 5.45 1.65 -4.77
N ALA A 132 5.63 1.30 -3.50
CA ALA A 132 4.54 0.92 -2.62
C ALA A 132 3.51 2.03 -2.45
N LEU A 133 3.95 3.29 -2.25
CA LEU A 133 3.06 4.45 -2.16
C LEU A 133 2.23 4.64 -3.44
N TRP A 134 2.82 4.40 -4.63
CA TRP A 134 2.07 4.37 -5.89
C TRP A 134 1.00 3.26 -5.92
N CYS A 135 1.30 2.10 -5.35
CA CYS A 135 0.38 0.95 -5.37
C CYS A 135 -0.79 1.10 -4.40
N ILE A 136 -0.64 1.84 -3.29
CA ILE A 136 -1.65 1.94 -2.22
C ILE A 136 -2.55 3.18 -2.34
N GLN A 137 -2.61 3.81 -3.51
CA GLN A 137 -3.49 4.96 -3.74
C GLN A 137 -4.95 4.60 -3.46
N MET A 138 -5.70 5.53 -2.86
CA MET A 138 -7.09 5.31 -2.48
C MET A 138 -7.97 4.97 -3.69
N ASN A 139 -7.84 5.72 -4.79
CA ASN A 139 -8.56 5.44 -6.03
C ASN A 139 -7.83 4.35 -6.84
N PRO A 140 -8.50 3.25 -7.21
CA PRO A 140 -7.90 2.17 -7.99
C PRO A 140 -7.33 2.61 -9.35
N VAL A 141 -7.87 3.68 -9.95
CA VAL A 141 -7.40 4.19 -11.25
C VAL A 141 -5.98 4.73 -11.16
N ASP A 142 -5.63 5.34 -10.02
CA ASP A 142 -4.34 6.01 -9.80
C ASP A 142 -3.20 5.02 -9.51
N ARG A 143 -3.54 3.75 -9.25
CA ARG A 143 -2.55 2.68 -9.04
C ARG A 143 -1.93 2.26 -10.38
N PRO A 144 -0.61 2.10 -10.48
CA PRO A 144 0.03 1.60 -11.71
C PRO A 144 -0.41 0.17 -12.02
N SER A 145 -0.19 -0.29 -13.26
CA SER A 145 -0.32 -1.71 -13.59
C SER A 145 0.87 -2.50 -13.04
N MET A 146 0.74 -3.81 -12.84
CA MET A 146 1.87 -4.63 -12.38
C MET A 146 3.05 -4.64 -13.36
N ASN A 147 2.83 -4.40 -14.66
CA ASN A 147 3.92 -4.26 -15.63
C ASN A 147 4.70 -2.96 -15.38
N ILE A 148 4.01 -1.84 -15.13
CA ILE A 148 4.66 -0.58 -14.77
C ILE A 148 5.40 -0.73 -13.43
N VAL A 149 4.81 -1.41 -12.46
CA VAL A 149 5.49 -1.72 -11.18
C VAL A 149 6.77 -2.51 -11.43
N LEU A 150 6.74 -3.53 -12.29
CA LEU A 150 7.92 -4.31 -12.66
C LEU A 150 8.99 -3.43 -13.33
N GLU A 151 8.61 -2.59 -14.29
CA GLU A 151 9.52 -1.64 -14.94
C GLU A 151 10.16 -0.68 -13.93
N MET A 152 9.37 -0.17 -12.97
CA MET A 152 9.89 0.66 -11.88
C MET A 152 10.88 -0.13 -11.01
N LEU A 153 10.61 -1.40 -10.70
CA LEU A 153 11.48 -2.26 -9.89
C LEU A 153 12.80 -2.58 -10.59
N GLU A 154 12.77 -2.86 -11.89
CA GLU A 154 13.94 -3.22 -12.71
C GLU A 154 14.75 -2.00 -13.16
N GLY A 155 14.12 -0.82 -13.27
CA GLY A 155 14.75 0.41 -13.71
C GLY A 155 15.71 1.05 -12.68
N ASP A 156 16.27 2.21 -13.00
CA ASP A 156 17.09 2.96 -12.05
C ASP A 156 16.23 3.53 -10.91
N SER A 157 16.78 3.54 -9.69
CA SER A 157 16.08 4.11 -8.54
C SER A 157 15.89 5.62 -8.67
N ASP A 158 16.83 6.30 -9.36
CA ASP A 158 16.82 7.76 -9.48
C ASP A 158 15.73 8.27 -10.45
N LEU A 159 15.11 7.36 -11.22
CA LEU A 159 14.01 7.65 -12.13
C LEU A 159 12.63 7.50 -11.48
N VAL A 160 12.56 6.92 -10.27
CA VAL A 160 11.28 6.72 -9.57
C VAL A 160 10.90 8.01 -8.85
N LEU A 161 9.96 8.74 -9.44
CA LEU A 161 9.40 9.95 -8.84
C LEU A 161 8.48 9.62 -7.66
N MET A 162 8.44 10.55 -6.71
CA MET A 162 7.54 10.48 -5.58
C MET A 162 6.08 10.38 -6.05
N SER A 163 5.30 9.50 -5.43
CA SER A 163 3.87 9.38 -5.73
C SER A 163 3.08 10.59 -5.23
N PRO A 164 1.80 10.74 -5.61
CA PRO A 164 0.86 11.54 -4.83
C PRO A 164 0.64 10.95 -3.42
N LYS A 165 0.18 11.77 -2.47
CA LYS A 165 -0.13 11.30 -1.11
C LYS A 165 -1.29 10.29 -1.16
N PRO A 166 -1.09 9.02 -0.75
CA PRO A 166 -2.10 7.98 -0.94
C PRO A 166 -3.39 8.23 -0.18
N PHE A 167 -3.27 8.79 1.03
CA PHE A 167 -4.38 9.11 1.91
C PHE A 167 -4.52 10.63 2.03
N LEU A 168 -5.49 11.20 1.34
CA LEU A 168 -5.96 12.55 1.65
C LEU A 168 -6.78 12.48 2.93
N VAL A 169 -6.11 12.48 4.09
CA VAL A 169 -6.82 12.84 5.32
C VAL A 169 -7.08 14.33 5.23
N ARG A 170 -8.26 14.70 4.73
CA ARG A 170 -8.79 16.04 4.92
C ARG A 170 -9.12 16.13 6.41
N PHE A 171 -8.13 16.49 7.22
CA PHE A 171 -8.43 17.08 8.52
C PHE A 171 -9.03 18.44 8.20
N GLU A 172 -10.34 18.47 7.95
CA GLU A 172 -11.09 19.71 8.10
C GLU A 172 -10.92 20.10 9.57
N LYS A 173 -9.97 21.01 9.83
CA LYS A 173 -10.03 21.81 11.04
C LYS A 173 -11.38 22.51 10.94
N ASN A 174 -12.38 22.02 11.65
CA ASN A 174 -13.59 22.79 11.94
C ASN A 174 -13.12 24.07 12.62
N LYS A 175 -13.01 25.14 11.85
CA LYS A 175 -12.95 26.50 12.35
C LYS A 175 -14.39 26.94 12.55
N ASP A 176 -15.03 26.43 13.60
CA ASP A 176 -16.31 26.94 14.09
C ASP A 176 -16.39 26.57 15.56
N ASP A 177 -15.65 27.30 16.39
CA ASP A 177 -15.89 27.49 17.83
C ASP A 177 -15.14 28.77 18.28
N GLU A 178 -15.36 29.88 17.57
CA GLU A 178 -15.29 31.20 18.20
C GLU A 178 -16.68 31.51 18.74
N ILE A 179 -16.95 31.02 19.95
CA ILE A 179 -18.11 31.45 20.73
C ILE A 179 -17.90 32.93 21.05
N SER A 180 -18.77 33.74 20.47
CA SER A 180 -18.99 35.15 20.77
C SER A 180 -19.09 35.38 22.28
N THR A 181 -18.10 36.04 22.86
CA THR A 181 -18.29 36.79 24.11
C THR A 181 -18.37 38.27 23.76
N SER A 182 -19.59 38.77 23.57
CA SER A 182 -19.88 40.20 23.59
C SER A 182 -19.84 40.69 25.04
N PRO A 183 -19.15 41.78 25.37
CA PRO A 183 -19.21 42.35 26.71
C PRO A 183 -20.45 43.25 26.86
N THR A 184 -21.23 43.00 27.90
CA THR A 184 -22.09 44.00 28.56
C THR A 184 -21.26 44.84 29.52
#